data_AF-A0A7S6VXY7-F1
#
_entry.id   AF-A0A7S6VXY7-F1
#
_cell.length_a   1.000
_cell.length_b   1.000
_cell.length_c   1.000
_cell.angle_alpha   90.00
_cell.angle_beta   90.00
_cell.angle_gamma   90.00
#
_symmetry.space_group_name_H-M   'P 1'
#
loop_
_entity.id
_entity.type
_entity.pdbx_description
1 polymer ?
#
loop_
_entity_poly.entity_id
_entity_poly.type
_entity_poly.pdbx_seq_one_letter_code
_entity_poly.pdbx_strand_id
1 'polypeptide(L)'
;MLSDSQVKALKAKEKRYSLADGEGLSIDVHPTGKKKWVLSYRVHGKQTRKSLGEYPDVGCKEARQLARQYKAEAQGKVLDSPTVKSVIDEWLKMMTPRWSSEKYINTVIYRLNYITEDFAEQSIDEVDRKQVVKKVKEMVSKGTLETAKRSLRLLNELFNFAIASDYTQKNPCTLVADVIPQQVVQNMPSLDADQMPEFWRRVNQSNVTPELLHGLKLVCYTAVRISELLSARWDTGEIDLKNDQWVIPASRMKMRRDHVVPLTKQTKKLFQDLYDNRIDNGYVFKNTRNPELPTKSESILAIIKRNGYGGQMVTHGFRSLFSTHANNSQKFRADVIEYQIAHVPKDRIRGIYNRAEYWEERKELMEWYSNEVDKWMK
;
A
#
# COMPACT_ATOMS: atom_id res chain seq x y z
N MET A 1 -28.24 0.09 -31.43
CA MET A 1 -29.12 -0.38 -30.36
C MET A 1 -30.49 0.24 -30.55
N LEU A 2 -31.51 -0.60 -30.70
CA LEU A 2 -32.91 -0.25 -30.89
C LEU A 2 -33.56 0.11 -29.55
N SER A 3 -34.54 1.01 -29.56
CA SER A 3 -35.44 1.26 -28.42
C SER A 3 -36.74 0.47 -28.57
N ASP A 4 -37.45 0.23 -27.46
CA ASP A 4 -38.76 -0.42 -27.51
C ASP A 4 -39.75 0.36 -28.37
N SER A 5 -39.66 1.70 -28.40
CA SER A 5 -40.46 2.54 -29.29
C SER A 5 -40.15 2.28 -30.78
N GLN A 6 -38.87 2.11 -31.14
CA GLN A 6 -38.46 1.77 -32.50
C GLN A 6 -38.95 0.38 -32.91
N VAL A 7 -38.82 -0.62 -32.02
CA VAL A 7 -39.29 -1.99 -32.28
C VAL A 7 -40.81 -2.05 -32.41
N LYS A 8 -41.54 -1.31 -31.56
CA LYS A 8 -43.00 -1.21 -31.64
C LYS A 8 -43.47 -0.61 -32.97
N ALA A 9 -42.76 0.39 -33.50
CA ALA A 9 -43.10 1.05 -34.76
C ALA A 9 -42.86 0.21 -36.03
N LEU A 10 -42.14 -0.93 -35.94
CA LEU A 10 -41.87 -1.78 -37.09
C LEU A 10 -43.16 -2.38 -37.68
N LYS A 11 -43.34 -2.23 -39.00
CA LYS A 11 -44.49 -2.73 -39.75
C LYS A 11 -44.14 -4.02 -40.50
N ALA A 12 -45.12 -4.91 -40.66
CA ALA A 12 -44.99 -6.08 -41.52
C ALA A 12 -44.77 -5.68 -42.98
N LYS A 13 -44.05 -6.52 -43.72
CA LYS A 13 -43.86 -6.42 -45.18
C LYS A 13 -44.21 -7.76 -45.81
N GLU A 14 -44.31 -7.81 -47.13
CA GLU A 14 -44.61 -9.05 -47.89
C GLU A 14 -43.61 -10.19 -47.59
N LYS A 15 -42.36 -9.85 -47.26
CA LYS A 15 -41.31 -10.81 -46.89
C LYS A 15 -40.74 -10.48 -45.51
N ARG A 16 -40.32 -11.53 -44.79
CA ARG A 16 -39.61 -11.40 -43.50
C ARG A 16 -38.35 -10.56 -43.69
N TYR A 17 -38.13 -9.63 -42.77
CA TYR A 17 -36.89 -8.85 -42.70
C TYR A 17 -36.35 -8.81 -41.27
N SER A 18 -35.07 -8.47 -41.13
CA SER A 18 -34.36 -8.45 -39.86
C SER A 18 -33.71 -7.09 -39.66
N LEU A 19 -33.73 -6.58 -38.43
CA LEU A 19 -33.01 -5.37 -38.04
C LEU A 19 -32.04 -5.68 -36.91
N ALA A 20 -30.78 -5.28 -37.07
CA ALA A 20 -29.73 -5.54 -36.10
C ALA A 20 -29.85 -4.60 -34.89
N ASP A 21 -29.76 -5.16 -33.68
CA ASP A 21 -29.69 -4.40 -32.43
C ASP A 21 -28.24 -4.16 -31.98
N GLY A 22 -27.34 -5.08 -32.36
CA GLY A 22 -25.92 -5.08 -32.01
C GLY A 22 -25.48 -6.46 -31.51
N GLU A 23 -24.17 -6.73 -31.48
CA GLU A 23 -23.60 -7.97 -30.93
C GLU A 23 -24.31 -9.25 -31.41
N GLY A 24 -24.63 -9.37 -32.69
CA GLY A 24 -25.31 -10.55 -33.26
C GLY A 24 -26.78 -10.71 -32.84
N LEU A 25 -27.35 -9.82 -32.03
CA LEU A 25 -28.78 -9.74 -31.74
C LEU A 25 -29.50 -8.95 -32.84
N SER A 26 -30.67 -9.44 -33.23
CA SER A 26 -31.53 -8.86 -34.26
C SER A 26 -33.01 -9.09 -33.93
N ILE A 27 -33.90 -8.25 -34.46
CA ILE A 27 -35.34 -8.47 -34.42
C ILE A 27 -35.84 -8.84 -35.82
N ASP A 28 -36.44 -10.02 -35.94
CA ASP A 28 -37.07 -10.50 -37.15
C ASP A 28 -38.54 -10.11 -37.16
N VAL A 29 -38.96 -9.40 -38.20
CA VAL A 29 -40.35 -8.99 -38.42
C VAL A 29 -40.95 -9.88 -39.51
N HIS A 30 -41.97 -10.64 -39.14
CA HIS A 30 -42.67 -11.55 -40.05
C HIS A 30 -43.79 -10.84 -40.83
N PRO A 31 -44.21 -11.34 -42.01
CA PRO A 31 -45.36 -10.82 -42.75
C PRO A 31 -46.67 -10.84 -41.93
N THR A 32 -46.76 -11.72 -40.93
CA THR A 32 -47.89 -11.79 -39.99
C THR A 32 -47.89 -10.68 -38.94
N GLY A 33 -46.89 -9.81 -38.91
CA GLY A 33 -46.73 -8.76 -37.90
C GLY A 33 -46.01 -9.18 -36.62
N LYS A 34 -45.76 -10.50 -36.43
CA LYS A 34 -44.98 -11.00 -35.28
C LYS A 34 -43.53 -10.54 -35.35
N LYS A 35 -42.99 -10.17 -34.20
CA LYS A 35 -41.61 -9.67 -34.04
C LYS A 35 -40.86 -10.59 -33.08
N LYS A 36 -39.78 -11.20 -33.54
CA LYS A 36 -39.02 -12.19 -32.77
C LYS A 36 -37.59 -11.72 -32.57
N TRP A 37 -37.09 -11.79 -31.34
CA TRP A 37 -35.68 -11.59 -31.07
C TRP A 37 -34.88 -12.82 -31.48
N VAL A 38 -33.84 -12.61 -32.27
CA VAL A 38 -32.97 -13.68 -32.76
C VAL A 38 -31.51 -13.31 -32.56
N LEU A 39 -30.81 -14.21 -31.88
CA LEU A 39 -29.37 -14.17 -31.65
C LEU A 39 -28.66 -15.02 -32.69
N SER A 40 -27.70 -14.44 -33.38
CA SER A 40 -26.75 -15.15 -34.25
C SER A 40 -25.38 -15.23 -33.57
N TYR A 41 -24.86 -16.43 -33.41
CA TYR A 41 -23.57 -16.71 -32.76
C TYR A 41 -22.84 -17.87 -33.46
N ARG A 42 -21.55 -18.05 -33.18
CA ARG A 42 -20.73 -19.15 -33.72
C ARG A 42 -20.28 -20.07 -32.60
N VAL A 43 -20.41 -21.38 -32.81
CA VAL A 43 -19.89 -22.44 -31.93
C VAL A 43 -19.10 -23.42 -32.80
N HIS A 44 -17.85 -23.71 -32.43
CA HIS A 44 -16.93 -24.55 -33.23
C HIS A 44 -16.87 -24.16 -34.72
N GLY A 45 -16.84 -22.86 -35.02
CA GLY A 45 -16.79 -22.34 -36.39
C GLY A 45 -18.13 -22.36 -37.16
N LYS A 46 -19.16 -23.06 -36.66
CA LYS A 46 -20.49 -23.13 -37.28
C LYS A 46 -21.39 -22.00 -36.78
N GLN A 47 -22.04 -21.30 -37.70
CA GLN A 47 -23.00 -20.25 -37.35
C GLN A 47 -24.35 -20.86 -36.96
N THR A 48 -24.85 -20.47 -35.79
CA THR A 48 -26.11 -20.91 -35.20
C THR A 48 -27.00 -19.70 -34.92
N ARG A 49 -28.32 -19.89 -35.06
CA ARG A 49 -29.35 -18.88 -34.72
C ARG A 49 -30.23 -19.42 -33.60
N LYS A 50 -30.50 -18.61 -32.58
CA LYS A 50 -31.41 -18.94 -31.47
C LYS A 50 -32.46 -17.85 -31.30
N SER A 51 -33.72 -18.26 -31.16
CA SER A 51 -34.82 -17.35 -30.85
C SER A 51 -34.83 -17.06 -29.35
N LEU A 52 -34.96 -15.79 -28.97
CA LEU A 52 -34.94 -15.32 -27.58
C LEU A 52 -36.32 -14.91 -27.04
N GLY A 53 -37.36 -14.98 -27.88
CA GLY A 53 -38.72 -14.61 -27.50
C GLY A 53 -39.37 -13.69 -28.53
N GLU A 54 -40.65 -13.37 -28.32
CA GLU A 54 -41.42 -12.45 -29.14
C GLU A 54 -41.56 -11.10 -28.43
N TYR A 55 -41.61 -10.00 -29.18
CA TYR A 55 -41.96 -8.67 -28.65
C TYR A 55 -43.50 -8.53 -28.71
N PRO A 56 -44.18 -7.98 -27.68
CA PRO A 56 -43.63 -7.20 -26.56
C PRO A 56 -43.24 -8.00 -25.31
N ASP A 57 -43.49 -9.30 -25.25
CA ASP A 57 -43.24 -10.12 -24.05
C ASP A 57 -41.78 -10.07 -23.60
N VAL A 58 -40.84 -10.01 -24.56
CA VAL A 58 -39.42 -9.76 -24.31
C VAL A 58 -39.04 -8.38 -24.87
N GLY A 59 -38.76 -7.44 -23.96
CA GLY A 59 -38.34 -6.08 -24.29
C GLY A 59 -36.87 -5.98 -24.74
N CYS A 60 -36.45 -4.81 -25.24
CA CYS A 60 -35.09 -4.62 -25.77
C CYS A 60 -34.00 -4.90 -24.72
N LYS A 61 -34.20 -4.49 -23.45
CA LYS A 61 -33.24 -4.71 -22.36
C LYS A 61 -33.09 -6.20 -22.04
N GLU A 62 -34.22 -6.90 -21.91
CA GLU A 62 -34.27 -8.33 -21.60
C GLU A 62 -33.71 -9.17 -22.75
N ALA A 63 -34.02 -8.83 -24.00
CA ALA A 63 -33.46 -9.50 -25.18
C ALA A 63 -31.93 -9.44 -25.20
N ARG A 64 -31.33 -8.31 -24.78
CA ARG A 64 -29.86 -8.17 -24.67
C ARG A 64 -29.29 -8.99 -23.53
N GLN A 65 -29.98 -9.06 -22.39
CA GLN A 65 -29.57 -9.89 -21.27
C GLN A 65 -29.56 -11.37 -21.67
N LEU A 66 -30.65 -11.85 -22.28
CA LEU A 66 -30.75 -13.22 -22.82
C LEU A 66 -29.70 -13.48 -23.90
N ALA A 67 -29.42 -12.50 -24.78
CA ALA A 67 -28.41 -12.62 -25.81
C ALA A 67 -27.01 -12.82 -25.24
N ARG A 68 -26.64 -12.06 -24.19
CA ARG A 68 -25.37 -12.19 -23.49
C ARG A 68 -25.26 -13.52 -22.77
N GLN A 69 -26.31 -13.90 -22.04
CA GLN A 69 -26.39 -15.18 -21.34
C GLN A 69 -26.20 -16.35 -22.31
N TYR A 70 -26.94 -16.39 -23.42
CA TYR A 70 -26.82 -17.47 -24.39
C TYR A 70 -25.49 -17.49 -25.13
N LYS A 71 -24.87 -16.33 -25.38
CA LYS A 71 -23.52 -16.29 -25.93
C LYS A 71 -22.49 -16.86 -24.96
N ALA A 72 -22.63 -16.54 -23.68
CA ALA A 72 -21.77 -17.06 -22.61
C ALA A 72 -21.96 -18.58 -22.43
N GLU A 73 -23.21 -19.06 -22.41
CA GLU A 73 -23.57 -20.49 -22.37
C GLU A 73 -23.03 -21.24 -23.60
N ALA A 74 -23.23 -20.70 -24.81
CA ALA A 74 -22.79 -21.32 -26.05
C ALA A 74 -21.27 -21.37 -26.23
N GLN A 75 -20.54 -20.49 -25.53
CA GLN A 75 -19.09 -20.50 -25.45
C GLN A 75 -18.57 -21.33 -24.26
N GLY A 76 -19.45 -21.96 -23.48
CA GLY A 76 -19.11 -22.87 -22.40
C GLY A 76 -18.69 -22.20 -21.09
N LYS A 77 -18.96 -20.91 -20.88
CA LYS A 77 -18.62 -20.19 -19.64
C LYS A 77 -19.74 -19.25 -19.23
N VAL A 78 -20.75 -19.75 -18.51
CA VAL A 78 -21.49 -18.88 -17.58
C VAL A 78 -20.54 -18.66 -16.41
N LEU A 79 -19.82 -17.54 -16.42
CA LEU A 79 -19.01 -17.14 -15.27
C LEU A 79 -20.00 -16.74 -14.19
N ASP A 80 -20.01 -17.46 -13.07
CA ASP A 80 -20.65 -16.97 -11.86
C ASP A 80 -19.89 -15.71 -11.46
N SER A 81 -20.48 -14.54 -11.75
CA SER A 81 -19.78 -13.26 -11.70
C SER A 81 -20.28 -12.46 -10.49
N PRO A 82 -19.75 -12.73 -9.28
CA PRO A 82 -20.16 -12.05 -8.06
C PRO A 82 -19.91 -10.54 -8.14
N THR A 83 -20.47 -9.80 -7.17
CA THR A 83 -20.23 -8.36 -7.06
C THR A 83 -18.77 -8.08 -6.72
N VAL A 84 -18.25 -6.93 -7.14
CA VAL A 84 -16.87 -6.50 -6.82
C VAL A 84 -16.60 -6.59 -5.31
N LYS A 85 -17.57 -6.18 -4.48
CA LYS A 85 -17.50 -6.29 -3.03
C LYS A 85 -17.36 -7.71 -2.53
N SER A 86 -18.15 -8.65 -3.05
CA SER A 86 -18.02 -10.06 -2.67
C SER A 86 -16.63 -10.61 -3.04
N VAL A 87 -16.08 -10.22 -4.19
CA VAL A 87 -14.72 -10.64 -4.59
C VAL A 87 -13.66 -10.00 -3.69
N ILE A 88 -13.85 -8.76 -3.25
CA ILE A 88 -12.98 -8.10 -2.25
C ILE A 88 -12.99 -8.89 -0.95
N ASP A 89 -14.16 -9.24 -0.42
CA ASP A 89 -14.29 -9.95 0.85
C ASP A 89 -13.62 -11.33 0.78
N GLU A 90 -13.82 -12.05 -0.32
CA GLU A 90 -13.18 -13.34 -0.56
C GLU A 90 -11.65 -13.22 -0.67
N TRP A 91 -11.17 -12.27 -1.47
CA TRP A 91 -9.75 -12.02 -1.65
C TRP A 91 -9.06 -11.61 -0.34
N LEU A 92 -9.70 -10.72 0.44
CA LEU A 92 -9.22 -10.31 1.75
C LEU A 92 -9.13 -11.49 2.72
N LYS A 93 -10.13 -12.38 2.73
CA LYS A 93 -10.12 -13.60 3.57
C LYS A 93 -8.91 -14.49 3.24
N MET A 94 -8.53 -14.62 1.98
CA MET A 94 -7.35 -15.40 1.57
C MET A 94 -6.02 -14.70 1.83
N MET A 95 -5.96 -13.38 1.67
CA MET A 95 -4.70 -12.64 1.75
C MET A 95 -4.34 -12.20 3.18
N THR A 96 -5.34 -11.92 4.03
CA THR A 96 -5.14 -11.45 5.41
C THR A 96 -4.21 -12.36 6.22
N PRO A 97 -4.31 -13.70 6.18
CA PRO A 97 -3.39 -14.59 6.91
C PRO A 97 -1.91 -14.44 6.52
N ARG A 98 -1.61 -13.89 5.34
CA ARG A 98 -0.23 -13.66 4.87
C ARG A 98 0.36 -12.35 5.40
N TRP A 99 -0.48 -11.45 5.91
CA TRP A 99 -0.07 -10.15 6.40
C TRP A 99 0.06 -10.14 7.91
N SER A 100 1.19 -9.64 8.40
CA SER A 100 1.51 -9.59 9.83
C SER A 100 1.09 -8.28 10.51
N SER A 101 0.55 -7.32 9.76
CA SER A 101 0.25 -5.97 10.27
C SER A 101 -1.23 -5.65 10.09
N GLU A 102 -1.93 -5.49 11.20
CA GLU A 102 -3.33 -5.06 11.23
C GLU A 102 -3.52 -3.68 10.58
N LYS A 103 -2.59 -2.75 10.83
CA LYS A 103 -2.56 -1.45 10.15
C LYS A 103 -2.50 -1.60 8.62
N TYR A 104 -1.73 -2.56 8.12
CA TYR A 104 -1.65 -2.83 6.70
C TYR A 104 -2.96 -3.39 6.15
N ILE A 105 -3.57 -4.36 6.84
CA ILE A 105 -4.89 -4.92 6.51
C ILE A 105 -5.92 -3.79 6.37
N ASN A 106 -6.05 -2.94 7.39
CA ASN A 106 -6.99 -1.81 7.39
C ASN A 106 -6.70 -0.80 6.26
N THR A 107 -5.43 -0.59 5.93
CA THR A 107 -5.04 0.27 4.80
C THR A 107 -5.45 -0.33 3.46
N VAL A 108 -5.34 -1.65 3.27
CA VAL A 108 -5.77 -2.34 2.06
C VAL A 108 -7.28 -2.26 1.91
N ILE A 109 -8.03 -2.56 2.97
CA ILE A 109 -9.50 -2.47 3.01
C ILE A 109 -9.95 -1.06 2.63
N TYR A 110 -9.41 -0.03 3.30
CA TYR A 110 -9.71 1.36 3.00
C TYR A 110 -9.47 1.70 1.53
N ARG A 111 -8.33 1.29 0.97
CA ARG A 111 -7.95 1.61 -0.42
C ARG A 111 -8.83 0.93 -1.45
N LEU A 112 -9.19 -0.33 -1.23
CA LEU A 112 -10.11 -1.07 -2.10
C LEU A 112 -11.51 -0.44 -2.04
N ASN A 113 -12.05 -0.25 -0.83
CA ASN A 113 -13.35 0.40 -0.67
C ASN A 113 -13.40 1.79 -1.32
N TYR A 114 -12.33 2.57 -1.19
CA TYR A 114 -12.28 3.92 -1.76
C TYR A 114 -12.25 3.91 -3.30
N ILE A 115 -11.49 3.00 -3.94
CA ILE A 115 -11.43 2.93 -5.41
C ILE A 115 -12.63 2.21 -6.03
N THR A 116 -13.37 1.41 -5.27
CA THR A 116 -14.56 0.70 -5.76
C THR A 116 -15.88 1.32 -5.33
N GLU A 117 -15.87 2.45 -4.61
CA GLU A 117 -17.07 3.11 -4.05
C GLU A 117 -18.25 3.22 -5.04
N ASP A 118 -17.98 3.53 -6.31
CA ASP A 118 -19.02 3.77 -7.32
C ASP A 118 -19.55 2.50 -7.99
N PHE A 119 -18.87 1.36 -7.81
CA PHE A 119 -19.15 0.12 -8.55
C PHE A 119 -18.99 -1.16 -7.71
N ALA A 120 -18.95 -1.04 -6.37
CA ALA A 120 -18.74 -2.17 -5.46
C ALA A 120 -19.86 -3.23 -5.56
N GLU A 121 -21.10 -2.79 -5.78
CA GLU A 121 -22.28 -3.67 -5.87
C GLU A 121 -22.53 -4.15 -7.31
N GLN A 122 -21.73 -3.72 -8.28
CA GLN A 122 -21.80 -4.20 -9.66
C GLN A 122 -21.13 -5.57 -9.78
N SER A 123 -21.63 -6.42 -10.70
CA SER A 123 -20.93 -7.66 -11.07
C SER A 123 -19.52 -7.35 -11.56
N ILE A 124 -18.52 -8.12 -11.11
CA ILE A 124 -17.11 -7.87 -11.45
C ILE A 124 -16.84 -7.94 -12.96
N ASP A 125 -17.60 -8.75 -13.71
CA ASP A 125 -17.47 -8.85 -15.16
C ASP A 125 -18.07 -7.65 -15.91
N GLU A 126 -18.91 -6.84 -15.27
CA GLU A 126 -19.52 -5.67 -15.90
C GLU A 126 -18.69 -4.39 -15.74
N VAL A 127 -17.70 -4.38 -14.84
CA VAL A 127 -16.84 -3.21 -14.63
C VAL A 127 -16.02 -2.91 -15.87
N ASP A 128 -16.10 -1.67 -16.35
CA ASP A 128 -15.34 -1.21 -17.51
C ASP A 128 -14.14 -0.32 -17.11
N ARG A 129 -13.19 -0.16 -18.05
CA ARG A 129 -12.02 0.71 -17.86
C ARG A 129 -12.42 2.18 -17.62
N LYS A 130 -13.52 2.65 -18.21
CA LYS A 130 -13.94 4.06 -18.09
C LYS A 130 -14.35 4.38 -16.66
N GLN A 131 -15.02 3.48 -15.96
CA GLN A 131 -15.37 3.60 -14.54
C GLN A 131 -14.10 3.69 -13.68
N VAL A 132 -13.13 2.81 -13.91
CA VAL A 132 -11.86 2.83 -13.17
C VAL A 132 -11.07 4.12 -13.42
N VAL A 133 -10.96 4.55 -14.68
CA VAL A 133 -10.30 5.82 -15.04
C VAL A 133 -10.99 7.01 -14.39
N LYS A 134 -12.33 7.06 -14.41
CA LYS A 134 -13.11 8.12 -13.77
C LYS A 134 -12.76 8.21 -12.28
N LYS A 135 -12.80 7.08 -11.56
CA LYS A 135 -12.51 7.06 -10.12
C LYS A 135 -11.06 7.44 -9.80
N VAL A 136 -10.10 6.94 -10.58
CA VAL A 136 -8.68 7.29 -10.41
C VAL A 136 -8.46 8.80 -10.62
N LYS A 137 -9.08 9.40 -11.64
CA LYS A 137 -9.00 10.85 -11.87
C LYS A 137 -9.58 11.67 -10.70
N GLU A 138 -10.69 11.22 -10.11
CA GLU A 138 -11.28 11.86 -8.92
C GLU A 138 -10.37 11.79 -7.69
N MET A 139 -9.67 10.67 -7.48
CA MET A 139 -8.69 10.53 -6.40
C MET A 139 -7.47 11.44 -6.61
N VAL A 140 -7.01 11.55 -7.86
CA VAL A 140 -5.91 12.43 -8.28
C VAL A 140 -6.28 13.90 -8.07
N SER A 141 -7.49 14.32 -8.46
CA SER A 141 -7.95 15.71 -8.30
C SER A 141 -8.08 16.14 -6.83
N LYS A 142 -8.21 15.18 -5.91
CA LYS A 142 -8.18 15.42 -4.45
C LYS A 142 -6.75 15.56 -3.88
N GLY A 143 -5.72 15.54 -4.72
CA GLY A 143 -4.32 15.68 -4.31
C GLY A 143 -3.68 14.41 -3.75
N THR A 144 -4.33 13.24 -3.89
CA THR A 144 -3.88 11.99 -3.26
C THR A 144 -3.24 11.01 -4.26
N LEU A 145 -2.20 11.46 -4.97
CA LEU A 145 -1.51 10.69 -6.02
C LEU A 145 -1.05 9.29 -5.55
N GLU A 146 -0.35 9.22 -4.42
CA GLU A 146 0.13 7.93 -3.88
C GLU A 146 -1.02 7.00 -3.49
N THR A 147 -2.13 7.54 -2.98
CA THR A 147 -3.32 6.74 -2.65
C THR A 147 -3.93 6.19 -3.93
N ALA A 148 -4.08 7.01 -4.98
CA ALA A 148 -4.58 6.58 -6.28
C ALA A 148 -3.74 5.44 -6.89
N LYS A 149 -2.40 5.60 -6.91
CA LYS A 149 -1.48 4.57 -7.42
C LYS A 149 -1.60 3.25 -6.65
N ARG A 150 -1.60 3.32 -5.32
CA ARG A 150 -1.65 2.12 -4.46
C ARG A 150 -3.00 1.44 -4.51
N SER A 151 -4.10 2.20 -4.56
CA SER A 151 -5.44 1.64 -4.75
C SER A 151 -5.59 0.98 -6.11
N LEU A 152 -5.13 1.61 -7.19
CA LEU A 152 -5.17 1.02 -8.53
C LEU A 152 -4.37 -0.28 -8.61
N ARG A 153 -3.21 -0.32 -7.97
CA ARG A 153 -2.41 -1.55 -7.87
C ARG A 153 -3.19 -2.67 -7.17
N LEU A 154 -3.83 -2.39 -6.03
CA LEU A 154 -4.63 -3.38 -5.31
C LEU A 154 -5.84 -3.83 -6.13
N LEU A 155 -6.52 -2.91 -6.81
CA LEU A 155 -7.62 -3.23 -7.71
C LEU A 155 -7.16 -4.13 -8.86
N ASN A 156 -5.98 -3.87 -9.43
CA ASN A 156 -5.39 -4.72 -10.46
C ASN A 156 -5.07 -6.14 -9.94
N GLU A 157 -4.55 -6.26 -8.72
CA GLU A 157 -4.33 -7.55 -8.06
C GLU A 157 -5.66 -8.30 -7.81
N LEU A 158 -6.72 -7.57 -7.42
CA LEU A 158 -8.07 -8.12 -7.26
C LEU A 158 -8.65 -8.65 -8.58
N PHE A 159 -8.54 -7.89 -9.69
CA PHE A 159 -9.03 -8.35 -11.00
C PHE A 159 -8.22 -9.52 -11.56
N ASN A 160 -6.92 -9.59 -11.28
CA ASN A 160 -6.12 -10.77 -11.63
C ASN A 160 -6.57 -12.01 -10.84
N PHE A 161 -6.91 -11.85 -9.56
CA PHE A 161 -7.54 -12.91 -8.77
C PHE A 161 -8.89 -13.32 -9.36
N ALA A 162 -9.75 -12.36 -9.71
CA ALA A 162 -11.05 -12.63 -10.32
C ALA A 162 -10.93 -13.41 -11.65
N ILE A 163 -9.91 -13.12 -12.46
CA ILE A 163 -9.61 -13.90 -13.67
C ILE A 163 -9.17 -15.32 -13.31
N ALA A 164 -8.29 -15.48 -12.33
CA ALA A 164 -7.83 -16.79 -11.88
C ALA A 164 -8.96 -17.66 -11.27
N SER A 165 -9.97 -17.01 -10.67
CA SER A 165 -11.16 -17.65 -10.13
C SER A 165 -12.28 -17.84 -11.15
N ASP A 166 -12.05 -17.56 -12.44
CA ASP A 166 -13.06 -17.62 -13.50
C ASP A 166 -14.32 -16.78 -13.19
N TYR A 167 -14.17 -15.63 -12.52
CA TYR A 167 -15.25 -14.65 -12.30
C TYR A 167 -15.34 -13.59 -13.40
N THR A 168 -14.25 -13.38 -14.15
CA THR A 168 -14.21 -12.49 -15.33
C THR A 168 -13.08 -12.92 -16.26
N GLN A 169 -13.09 -12.45 -17.51
CA GLN A 169 -12.01 -12.68 -18.47
C GLN A 169 -11.20 -11.40 -18.76
N LYS A 170 -11.54 -10.27 -18.14
CA LYS A 170 -10.92 -8.97 -18.43
C LYS A 170 -10.43 -8.29 -17.16
N ASN A 171 -9.31 -7.57 -17.30
CA ASN A 171 -8.83 -6.66 -16.27
C ASN A 171 -9.00 -5.20 -16.76
N PRO A 172 -9.93 -4.42 -16.18
CA PRO A 172 -10.17 -3.04 -16.57
C PRO A 172 -9.07 -2.07 -16.08
N CYS A 173 -8.16 -2.52 -15.20
CA CYS A 173 -7.08 -1.69 -14.65
C CYS A 173 -5.91 -1.51 -15.64
N THR A 174 -5.83 -2.33 -16.68
CA THR A 174 -4.77 -2.25 -17.69
C THR A 174 -4.74 -0.87 -18.35
N LEU A 175 -3.55 -0.26 -18.42
CA LEU A 175 -3.27 1.10 -18.92
C LEU A 175 -3.81 2.26 -18.07
N VAL A 176 -4.51 2.00 -16.96
CA VAL A 176 -5.07 3.10 -16.14
C VAL A 176 -3.97 3.88 -15.41
N ALA A 177 -2.81 3.27 -15.17
CA ALA A 177 -1.68 3.94 -14.52
C ALA A 177 -1.21 5.19 -15.30
N ASP A 178 -1.37 5.20 -16.63
CA ASP A 178 -0.93 6.29 -17.51
C ASP A 178 -1.72 7.58 -17.32
N VAL A 179 -2.91 7.50 -16.70
CA VAL A 179 -3.71 8.70 -16.36
C VAL A 179 -3.26 9.35 -15.04
N ILE A 180 -2.37 8.70 -14.30
CA ILE A 180 -1.85 9.22 -13.03
C ILE A 180 -0.55 9.97 -13.32
N PRO A 181 -0.49 11.29 -13.03
CA PRO A 181 0.74 12.05 -13.19
C PRO A 181 1.93 11.43 -12.47
N GLN A 182 3.11 11.50 -13.09
CA GLN A 182 4.35 11.19 -12.38
C GLN A 182 4.52 12.18 -11.22
N GLN A 183 4.87 11.64 -10.07
CA GLN A 183 5.18 12.47 -8.91
C GLN A 183 6.69 12.63 -8.85
N VAL A 184 7.17 13.87 -8.75
CA VAL A 184 8.56 14.14 -8.41
C VAL A 184 8.76 13.64 -6.98
N VAL A 185 9.63 12.65 -6.80
CA VAL A 185 9.97 12.11 -5.48
C VAL A 185 10.66 13.21 -4.70
N GLN A 186 9.98 13.77 -3.70
CA GLN A 186 10.59 14.66 -2.74
C GLN A 186 11.13 13.81 -1.59
N ASN A 187 12.43 13.97 -1.31
CA ASN A 187 13.03 13.36 -0.13
C ASN A 187 12.42 13.97 1.13
N MET A 188 12.33 13.16 2.19
CA MET A 188 11.89 13.67 3.49
C MET A 188 12.87 14.73 4.00
N PRO A 189 12.39 15.85 4.56
CA PRO A 189 13.25 16.91 5.08
C PRO A 189 14.23 16.40 6.14
N SER A 190 15.48 16.81 6.02
CA SER A 190 16.56 16.56 6.97
C SER A 190 17.41 17.81 7.07
N LEU A 191 17.87 18.12 8.27
CA LEU A 191 18.93 19.10 8.46
C LEU A 191 20.27 18.53 8.01
N ASP A 192 21.18 19.41 7.63
CA ASP A 192 22.58 19.11 7.41
C ASP A 192 23.36 19.15 8.74
N ALA A 193 24.54 18.52 8.77
CA ALA A 193 25.34 18.35 9.97
C ALA A 193 25.78 19.68 10.63
N ASP A 194 25.96 20.73 9.84
CA ASP A 194 26.33 22.08 10.29
C ASP A 194 25.17 22.81 11.00
N GLN A 195 23.93 22.43 10.72
CA GLN A 195 22.73 22.98 11.38
C GLN A 195 22.41 22.26 12.70
N MET A 196 22.97 21.08 12.93
CA MET A 196 22.70 20.25 14.11
C MET A 196 23.07 20.89 15.46
N PRO A 197 24.16 21.67 15.60
CA PRO A 197 24.44 22.41 16.83
C PRO A 197 23.31 23.34 17.25
N GLU A 198 22.77 24.12 16.31
CA GLU A 198 21.66 25.03 16.59
C GLU A 198 20.37 24.29 16.90
N PHE A 199 20.13 23.15 16.23
CA PHE A 199 19.01 22.26 16.54
C PHE A 199 19.07 21.77 17.98
N TRP A 200 20.20 21.22 18.41
CA TRP A 200 20.36 20.66 19.75
C TRP A 200 20.35 21.72 20.84
N ARG A 201 20.90 22.91 20.59
CA ARG A 201 20.81 24.05 21.51
C ARG A 201 19.35 24.37 21.85
N ARG A 202 18.48 24.50 20.83
CA ARG A 202 17.05 24.79 21.02
C ARG A 202 16.33 23.66 21.73
N VAL A 203 16.54 22.42 21.29
CA VAL A 203 15.90 21.25 21.88
C VAL A 203 16.25 21.11 23.36
N ASN A 204 17.53 21.27 23.73
CA ASN A 204 17.98 21.17 25.12
C ASN A 204 17.43 22.30 26.02
N GLN A 205 17.07 23.45 25.46
CA GLN A 205 16.43 24.56 26.18
C GLN A 205 14.89 24.44 26.23
N SER A 206 14.31 23.50 25.47
CA SER A 206 12.86 23.35 25.36
C SER A 206 12.28 22.46 26.46
N ASN A 207 11.01 22.70 26.82
CA ASN A 207 10.31 21.88 27.80
C ASN A 207 9.90 20.53 27.18
N VAL A 208 10.76 19.53 27.39
CA VAL A 208 10.62 18.15 26.92
C VAL A 208 10.88 17.22 28.10
N THR A 209 10.09 16.16 28.25
CA THR A 209 10.32 15.21 29.33
C THR A 209 11.67 14.51 29.14
N PRO A 210 12.39 14.14 30.22
CA PRO A 210 13.68 13.48 30.11
C PRO A 210 13.63 12.26 29.19
N GLU A 211 12.59 11.44 29.25
CA GLU A 211 12.43 10.23 28.44
C GLU A 211 12.35 10.55 26.94
N LEU A 212 11.55 11.55 26.54
CA LEU A 212 11.44 11.92 25.13
C LEU A 212 12.72 12.59 24.60
N LEU A 213 13.44 13.33 25.46
CA LEU A 213 14.74 13.87 25.10
C LEU A 213 15.76 12.76 24.88
N HIS A 214 15.78 11.74 25.74
CA HIS A 214 16.58 10.52 25.54
C HIS A 214 16.21 9.81 24.23
N GLY A 215 14.92 9.66 23.93
CA GLY A 215 14.46 9.07 22.67
C GLY A 215 14.94 9.84 21.43
N LEU A 216 14.91 11.18 21.49
CA LEU A 216 15.41 12.04 20.41
C LEU A 216 16.94 11.93 20.25
N LYS A 217 17.69 11.87 21.35
CA LYS A 217 19.14 11.65 21.34
C LYS A 217 19.46 10.28 20.76
N LEU A 218 18.82 9.23 21.27
CA LEU A 218 19.03 7.84 20.83
C LEU A 218 18.75 7.66 19.34
N VAL A 219 17.68 8.23 18.78
CA VAL A 219 17.44 8.13 17.33
C VAL A 219 18.51 8.86 16.52
N CYS A 220 19.02 9.99 17.04
CA CYS A 220 20.11 10.72 16.41
C CYS A 220 21.43 9.94 16.45
N TYR A 221 21.78 9.34 17.59
CA TYR A 221 23.01 8.55 17.75
C TYR A 221 22.97 7.23 16.97
N THR A 222 21.85 6.52 16.99
CA THR A 222 21.77 5.13 16.49
C THR A 222 21.32 5.03 15.03
N ALA A 223 20.70 6.09 14.50
CA ALA A 223 20.08 6.13 13.18
C ALA A 223 19.06 5.01 12.91
N VAL A 224 18.46 4.42 13.94
CA VAL A 224 17.35 3.45 13.81
C VAL A 224 16.06 4.15 13.39
N ARG A 225 15.03 3.41 12.95
CA ARG A 225 13.74 4.05 12.71
C ARG A 225 13.11 4.43 14.04
N ILE A 226 12.54 5.63 14.12
CA ILE A 226 11.94 6.10 15.37
C ILE A 226 10.88 5.15 15.92
N SER A 227 10.11 4.49 15.05
CA SER A 227 9.09 3.52 15.47
C SER A 227 9.70 2.28 16.11
N GLU A 228 10.87 1.83 15.64
CA GLU A 228 11.60 0.68 16.20
C GLU A 228 12.10 1.03 17.62
N LEU A 229 12.66 2.24 17.79
CA LEU A 229 13.09 2.76 19.09
C LEU A 229 11.93 2.92 20.08
N LEU A 230 10.86 3.60 19.69
CA LEU A 230 9.74 3.85 20.59
C LEU A 230 8.99 2.58 21.00
N SER A 231 9.07 1.54 20.17
CA SER A 231 8.46 0.24 20.45
C SER A 231 9.38 -0.68 21.25
N ALA A 232 10.59 -0.23 21.64
CA ALA A 232 11.54 -1.05 22.37
C ALA A 232 11.01 -1.44 23.74
N ARG A 233 11.38 -2.63 24.23
CA ARG A 233 10.86 -3.18 25.49
C ARG A 233 11.95 -3.84 26.33
N TRP A 234 11.90 -3.62 27.64
CA TRP A 234 12.87 -4.21 28.56
C TRP A 234 12.66 -5.71 28.77
N ASP A 235 11.40 -6.16 28.85
CA ASP A 235 10.98 -7.55 29.13
C ASP A 235 11.38 -8.55 28.04
N THR A 236 11.68 -8.06 26.84
CA THR A 236 12.16 -8.89 25.73
C THR A 236 13.67 -9.18 25.80
N GLY A 237 14.42 -8.45 26.63
CA GLY A 237 15.89 -8.56 26.69
C GLY A 237 16.60 -8.03 25.43
N GLU A 238 15.92 -7.26 24.58
CA GLU A 238 16.51 -6.81 23.32
C GLU A 238 17.63 -5.78 23.48
N ILE A 239 17.65 -5.03 24.57
CA ILE A 239 18.73 -4.07 24.89
C ILE A 239 19.70 -4.78 25.84
N ASP A 240 20.82 -5.25 25.29
CA ASP A 240 21.87 -5.94 26.00
C ASP A 240 23.02 -4.97 26.33
N LEU A 241 22.92 -4.36 27.52
CA LEU A 241 23.94 -3.45 28.03
C LEU A 241 25.23 -4.18 28.46
N LYS A 242 25.24 -5.51 28.55
CA LYS A 242 26.46 -6.27 28.90
C LYS A 242 27.31 -6.50 27.66
N ASN A 243 26.67 -6.84 26.55
CA ASN A 243 27.35 -7.12 25.28
C ASN A 243 27.42 -5.89 24.34
N ASP A 244 26.91 -4.74 24.79
CA ASP A 244 26.86 -3.49 24.03
C ASP A 244 26.07 -3.63 22.70
N GLN A 245 24.89 -4.26 22.77
CA GLN A 245 24.07 -4.54 21.59
C GLN A 245 22.60 -4.24 21.85
N TRP A 246 21.90 -3.77 20.83
CA TRP A 246 20.44 -3.74 20.79
C TRP A 246 19.92 -4.54 19.60
N VAL A 247 19.17 -5.60 19.87
CA VAL A 247 18.64 -6.54 18.87
C VAL A 247 17.18 -6.21 18.58
N ILE A 248 16.91 -5.46 17.52
CA ILE A 248 15.54 -5.20 17.08
C ILE A 248 15.01 -6.46 16.39
N PRO A 249 13.95 -7.11 16.91
CA PRO A 249 13.49 -8.40 16.42
C PRO A 249 12.84 -8.29 15.04
N ALA A 250 12.96 -9.35 14.25
CA ALA A 250 12.40 -9.49 12.91
C ALA A 250 10.90 -9.11 12.82
N SER A 251 10.12 -9.39 13.86
CA SER A 251 8.69 -9.06 13.94
C SER A 251 8.43 -7.55 13.86
N ARG A 252 9.37 -6.71 14.28
CA ARG A 252 9.29 -5.24 14.23
C ARG A 252 10.02 -4.64 13.03
N MET A 253 10.75 -5.44 12.28
CA MET A 253 11.55 -5.00 11.14
C MET A 253 10.80 -5.15 9.81
N LYS A 254 10.86 -4.11 8.97
CA LYS A 254 10.24 -4.12 7.63
C LYS A 254 10.70 -5.29 6.75
N MET A 255 11.96 -5.70 6.88
CA MET A 255 12.57 -6.78 6.10
C MET A 255 12.45 -8.15 6.77
N ARG A 256 11.72 -8.26 7.90
CA ARG A 256 11.50 -9.52 8.65
C ARG A 256 12.80 -10.26 8.99
N ARG A 257 13.82 -9.50 9.39
CA ARG A 257 15.12 -9.99 9.86
C ARG A 257 15.49 -9.22 11.11
N ASP A 258 16.12 -9.89 12.08
CA ASP A 258 16.66 -9.21 13.25
C ASP A 258 17.68 -8.16 12.80
N HIS A 259 17.69 -7.03 13.48
CA HIS A 259 18.66 -5.97 13.26
C HIS A 259 19.41 -5.69 14.55
N VAL A 260 20.67 -6.10 14.58
CA VAL A 260 21.56 -5.87 15.72
C VAL A 260 22.25 -4.52 15.54
N VAL A 261 22.12 -3.64 16.52
CA VAL A 261 22.65 -2.27 16.55
C VAL A 261 23.74 -2.19 17.61
N PRO A 262 24.98 -1.77 17.26
CA PRO A 262 26.03 -1.53 18.25
C PRO A 262 25.64 -0.41 19.23
N LEU A 263 25.86 -0.62 20.53
CA LEU A 263 25.71 0.41 21.55
C LEU A 263 27.08 1.03 21.85
N THR A 264 27.22 2.30 21.52
CA THR A 264 28.35 3.15 21.94
C THR A 264 28.23 3.55 23.41
N LYS A 265 29.31 4.09 23.98
CA LYS A 265 29.33 4.59 25.38
C LYS A 265 28.21 5.60 25.64
N GLN A 266 27.98 6.51 24.69
CA GLN A 266 26.93 7.53 24.74
C GLN A 266 25.54 6.88 24.79
N THR A 267 25.24 5.99 23.82
CA THR A 267 23.93 5.33 23.76
C THR A 267 23.68 4.41 24.93
N LYS A 268 24.71 3.71 25.43
CA LYS A 268 24.65 2.86 26.61
C LYS A 268 24.29 3.67 27.85
N LYS A 269 24.91 4.84 28.03
CA LYS A 269 24.58 5.75 29.14
C LYS A 269 23.12 6.21 29.09
N LEU A 270 22.61 6.56 27.91
CA LEU A 270 21.21 6.96 27.74
C LEU A 270 20.24 5.80 28.05
N PHE A 271 20.53 4.59 27.59
CA PHE A 271 19.72 3.42 27.92
C PHE A 271 19.83 3.04 29.40
N GLN A 272 20.99 3.18 30.02
CA GLN A 272 21.16 2.93 31.45
C GLN A 272 20.33 3.91 32.29
N ASP A 273 20.34 5.21 31.96
CA ASP A 273 19.51 6.20 32.65
C ASP A 273 18.01 5.88 32.51
N LEU A 274 17.56 5.53 31.30
CA LEU A 274 16.19 5.07 31.07
C LEU A 274 15.85 3.79 31.84
N TYR A 275 16.82 2.87 31.99
CA TYR A 275 16.65 1.63 32.73
C TYR A 275 16.52 1.92 34.23
N ASP A 276 17.42 2.70 34.79
CA ASP A 276 17.47 2.99 36.23
C ASP A 276 16.24 3.76 36.72
N ASN A 277 15.63 4.57 35.85
CA ASN A 277 14.41 5.33 36.12
C ASN A 277 13.12 4.64 35.63
N ARG A 278 13.17 3.38 35.19
CA ARG A 278 11.99 2.69 34.65
C ARG A 278 10.98 2.34 35.76
N ILE A 279 9.70 2.42 35.41
CA ILE A 279 8.60 2.04 36.31
C ILE A 279 8.37 0.52 36.31
N ASP A 280 8.57 -0.13 35.16
CA ASP A 280 8.47 -1.58 35.01
C ASP A 280 9.34 -2.04 33.82
N ASN A 281 9.27 -3.33 33.50
CA ASN A 281 10.01 -3.93 32.39
C ASN A 281 9.25 -3.90 31.05
N GLY A 282 8.19 -3.12 30.89
CA GLY A 282 7.44 -3.02 29.64
C GLY A 282 8.16 -2.20 28.55
N TYR A 283 7.40 -1.33 27.87
CA TYR A 283 7.98 -0.41 26.88
C TYR A 283 8.99 0.55 27.52
N VAL A 284 10.12 0.77 26.82
CA VAL A 284 11.13 1.78 27.17
C VAL A 284 10.52 3.17 27.09
N PHE A 285 9.73 3.44 26.04
CA PHE A 285 9.02 4.70 25.84
C PHE A 285 7.52 4.45 25.87
N LYS A 286 6.87 4.79 26.99
CA LYS A 286 5.44 4.53 27.21
C LYS A 286 4.55 5.61 26.65
N ASN A 287 3.34 5.22 26.25
CA ASN A 287 2.31 6.18 25.93
C ASN A 287 1.76 6.81 27.22
N THR A 288 1.65 8.14 27.26
CA THR A 288 1.16 8.89 28.42
C THR A 288 -0.26 8.51 28.84
N ARG A 289 -1.13 8.12 27.91
CA ARG A 289 -2.54 7.79 28.18
C ARG A 289 -2.76 6.30 28.45
N ASN A 290 -1.95 5.43 27.83
CA ASN A 290 -2.06 3.99 28.00
C ASN A 290 -0.66 3.36 28.06
N PRO A 291 -0.12 3.09 29.26
CA PRO A 291 1.20 2.50 29.46
C PRO A 291 1.45 1.17 28.74
N GLU A 292 0.38 0.44 28.36
CA GLU A 292 0.44 -0.80 27.57
C GLU A 292 0.74 -0.58 26.08
N LEU A 293 0.90 0.67 25.66
CA LEU A 293 1.23 1.05 24.29
C LEU A 293 2.51 1.89 24.26
N PRO A 294 3.28 1.81 23.16
CA PRO A 294 4.46 2.64 23.01
C PRO A 294 4.10 4.11 22.75
N THR A 295 5.04 5.00 23.06
CA THR A 295 4.98 6.40 22.60
C THR A 295 4.82 6.45 21.08
N LYS A 296 4.01 7.39 20.60
CA LYS A 296 3.79 7.60 19.17
C LYS A 296 4.90 8.47 18.57
N SER A 297 5.30 8.18 17.33
CA SER A 297 6.33 8.95 16.60
C SER A 297 6.00 10.44 16.47
N GLU A 298 4.71 10.76 16.48
CA GLU A 298 4.12 12.09 16.44
C GLU A 298 4.52 12.93 17.65
N SER A 299 4.76 12.32 18.82
CA SER A 299 5.26 13.03 20.00
C SER A 299 6.65 13.61 19.76
N ILE A 300 7.53 12.82 19.12
CA ILE A 300 8.88 13.26 18.76
C ILE A 300 8.83 14.30 17.65
N LEU A 301 7.98 14.09 16.64
CA LEU A 301 7.78 15.08 15.58
C LEU A 301 7.24 16.41 16.13
N ALA A 302 6.37 16.38 17.15
CA ALA A 302 5.86 17.56 17.81
C ALA A 302 6.95 18.34 18.56
N ILE A 303 7.96 17.66 19.13
CA ILE A 303 9.14 18.31 19.74
C ILE A 303 9.93 19.06 18.65
N ILE A 304 10.20 18.40 17.52
CA ILE A 304 10.93 19.00 16.38
C ILE A 304 10.19 20.25 15.87
N LYS A 305 8.87 20.14 15.66
CA LYS A 305 8.04 21.25 15.19
C LYS A 305 8.01 22.43 16.17
N ARG A 306 7.80 22.17 17.47
CA ARG A 306 7.77 23.22 18.51
C ARG A 306 9.09 23.98 18.64
N ASN A 307 10.21 23.35 18.26
CA ASN A 307 11.52 23.97 18.26
C ASN A 307 11.85 24.75 16.96
N GLY A 308 10.86 24.95 16.08
CA GLY A 308 11.00 25.78 14.87
C GLY A 308 11.47 25.03 13.62
N TYR A 309 11.58 23.70 13.67
CA TYR A 309 12.08 22.89 12.55
C TYR A 309 10.97 22.17 11.77
N GLY A 310 9.72 22.65 11.88
CA GLY A 310 8.61 22.14 11.08
C GLY A 310 8.88 22.30 9.58
N GLY A 311 8.80 21.20 8.84
CA GLY A 311 9.05 21.18 7.39
C GLY A 311 10.54 21.14 7.00
N GLN A 312 11.45 21.31 7.96
CA GLN A 312 12.91 21.25 7.74
C GLN A 312 13.50 19.95 8.28
N MET A 313 12.98 19.45 9.40
CA MET A 313 13.38 18.19 10.02
C MET A 313 12.15 17.34 10.32
N VAL A 314 12.24 16.04 10.05
CA VAL A 314 11.27 15.04 10.50
C VAL A 314 12.00 13.92 11.24
N THR A 315 11.26 13.02 11.89
CA THR A 315 11.86 11.89 12.64
C THR A 315 12.71 10.97 11.76
N HIS A 316 12.34 10.78 10.50
CA HIS A 316 13.17 10.04 9.54
C HIS A 316 14.40 10.84 9.08
N GLY A 317 14.39 12.17 9.23
CA GLY A 317 15.51 13.05 8.87
C GLY A 317 16.82 12.63 9.53
N PHE A 318 16.79 12.19 10.80
CA PHE A 318 18.00 11.69 11.49
C PHE A 318 18.71 10.54 10.77
N ARG A 319 17.96 9.67 10.08
CA ARG A 319 18.53 8.57 9.30
C ARG A 319 19.17 9.07 8.01
N SER A 320 18.53 10.05 7.37
CA SER A 320 19.07 10.70 6.17
C SER A 320 20.34 11.48 6.51
N LEU A 321 20.33 12.22 7.62
CA LEU A 321 21.50 12.91 8.18
C LEU A 321 22.65 11.93 8.43
N PHE A 322 22.39 10.81 9.14
CA PHE A 322 23.41 9.79 9.38
C PHE A 322 24.00 9.26 8.07
N SER A 323 23.16 8.80 7.14
CA SER A 323 23.62 8.23 5.87
C SER A 323 24.43 9.25 5.07
N THR A 324 23.95 10.50 4.98
CA THR A 324 24.65 11.58 4.26
C THR A 324 25.99 11.92 4.91
N HIS A 325 26.02 12.13 6.22
CA HIS A 325 27.23 12.49 6.96
C HIS A 325 28.28 11.37 6.91
N ALA A 326 27.86 10.13 7.10
CA ALA A 326 28.75 8.97 7.05
C ALA A 326 29.32 8.75 5.64
N ASN A 327 28.50 8.84 4.58
CA ASN A 327 28.97 8.71 3.21
C ASN A 327 29.92 9.85 2.82
N ASN A 328 29.60 11.09 3.20
CA ASN A 328 30.43 12.25 2.91
C ASN A 328 31.79 12.22 3.63
N SER A 329 31.88 11.51 4.77
CA SER A 329 33.15 11.34 5.49
C SER A 329 34.21 10.58 4.69
N GLN A 330 33.79 9.72 3.73
CA GLN A 330 34.65 8.80 2.98
C GLN A 330 35.46 7.82 3.84
N LYS A 331 35.12 7.67 5.13
CA LYS A 331 35.82 6.79 6.08
C LYS A 331 35.31 5.36 6.09
N PHE A 332 34.08 5.14 5.63
CA PHE A 332 33.39 3.86 5.74
C PHE A 332 32.81 3.43 4.41
N ARG A 333 32.71 2.13 4.19
CA ARG A 333 32.11 1.57 2.98
C ARG A 333 30.61 1.83 2.98
N ALA A 334 30.07 2.22 1.81
CA ALA A 334 28.63 2.44 1.65
C ALA A 334 27.78 1.24 2.10
N ASP A 335 28.25 0.02 1.83
CA ASP A 335 27.58 -1.22 2.28
C ASP A 335 27.41 -1.28 3.81
N VAL A 336 28.42 -0.84 4.58
CA VAL A 336 28.38 -0.85 6.05
C VAL A 336 27.38 0.18 6.57
N ILE A 337 27.36 1.37 5.96
CA ILE A 337 26.44 2.46 6.29
C ILE A 337 24.99 2.03 6.01
N GLU A 338 24.72 1.46 4.84
CA GLU A 338 23.40 0.98 4.47
C GLU A 338 22.95 -0.19 5.37
N TYR A 339 23.85 -1.11 5.71
CA TYR A 339 23.54 -2.20 6.63
C TYR A 339 23.20 -1.71 8.04
N GLN A 340 23.89 -0.67 8.52
CA GLN A 340 23.61 -0.04 9.83
C GLN A 340 22.19 0.53 9.91
N ILE A 341 21.61 0.97 8.81
CA ILE A 341 20.22 1.44 8.75
C ILE A 341 19.26 0.34 8.25
N ALA A 342 19.67 -0.92 8.27
CA ALA A 342 18.90 -2.07 7.81
C ALA A 342 18.39 -1.92 6.37
N HIS A 343 19.18 -1.28 5.51
CA HIS A 343 19.00 -1.28 4.07
C HIS A 343 19.86 -2.42 3.51
N VAL A 344 19.20 -3.45 2.97
CA VAL A 344 19.87 -4.58 2.34
C VAL A 344 19.57 -4.53 0.84
N PRO A 345 20.60 -4.46 -0.02
CA PRO A 345 20.41 -4.54 -1.47
C PRO A 345 19.66 -5.81 -1.86
N LYS A 346 18.61 -5.68 -2.67
CA LYS A 346 17.76 -6.83 -3.09
C LYS A 346 18.53 -7.85 -3.92
N ASP A 347 19.61 -7.44 -4.58
CA ASP A 347 20.33 -8.23 -5.58
C ASP A 347 21.53 -8.99 -5.02
N ARG A 348 21.86 -8.81 -3.73
CA ARG A 348 22.90 -9.64 -3.08
C ARG A 348 22.26 -10.90 -2.50
N ILE A 349 22.44 -12.01 -3.21
CA ILE A 349 22.27 -13.40 -2.73
C ILE A 349 23.34 -13.74 -1.64
N ARG A 350 24.01 -12.74 -1.06
CA ARG A 350 25.02 -12.98 -0.02
C ARG A 350 24.33 -13.26 1.32
N GLY A 351 24.52 -14.49 1.79
CA GLY A 351 24.50 -14.83 3.21
C GLY A 351 23.20 -14.52 3.93
N ILE A 352 22.16 -15.28 3.62
CA ILE A 352 21.16 -15.60 4.65
C ILE A 352 21.96 -16.14 5.85
N TYR A 353 21.71 -15.64 7.06
CA TYR A 353 22.29 -16.09 8.35
C TYR A 353 23.56 -15.41 8.91
N ASN A 354 23.76 -14.10 8.76
CA ASN A 354 24.64 -13.44 9.73
C ASN A 354 24.00 -12.20 10.36
N ARG A 355 23.57 -12.34 11.62
CA ARG A 355 23.04 -11.24 12.47
C ARG A 355 24.05 -10.08 12.62
N ALA A 356 25.33 -10.37 12.40
CA ALA A 356 26.48 -9.53 12.69
C ALA A 356 27.30 -9.20 11.42
N GLU A 357 26.66 -9.08 10.25
CA GLU A 357 27.40 -8.69 9.04
C GLU A 357 28.06 -7.31 9.24
N TYR A 358 29.35 -7.23 8.90
CA TYR A 358 30.21 -6.07 9.10
C TYR A 358 30.28 -5.58 10.56
N TRP A 359 30.09 -6.45 11.56
CA TRP A 359 29.93 -6.04 12.95
C TRP A 359 31.05 -5.14 13.50
N GLU A 360 32.32 -5.50 13.34
CA GLU A 360 33.42 -4.66 13.84
C GLU A 360 33.49 -3.31 13.11
N GLU A 361 33.32 -3.29 11.78
CA GLU A 361 33.25 -2.03 11.01
C GLU A 361 32.04 -1.17 11.42
N ARG A 362 30.91 -1.80 11.76
CA ARG A 362 29.72 -1.09 12.26
C ARG A 362 29.94 -0.52 13.66
N LYS A 363 30.67 -1.22 14.53
CA LYS A 363 31.08 -0.68 15.84
C LYS A 363 31.95 0.55 15.67
N GLU A 364 32.95 0.49 14.80
CA GLU A 364 33.81 1.64 14.48
C GLU A 364 33.01 2.81 13.89
N LEU A 365 32.10 2.53 12.95
CA LEU A 365 31.21 3.52 12.35
C LEU A 365 30.34 4.20 13.41
N MET A 366 29.70 3.42 14.28
CA MET A 366 28.81 3.98 15.29
C MET A 366 29.56 4.75 16.37
N GLU A 367 30.75 4.29 16.78
CA GLU A 367 31.58 5.04 17.73
C GLU A 367 32.06 6.37 17.12
N TRP A 368 32.52 6.36 15.86
CA TRP A 368 32.87 7.59 15.16
C TRP A 368 31.67 8.54 15.07
N TYR A 369 30.52 8.03 14.65
CA TYR A 369 29.33 8.85 14.47
C TYR A 369 28.80 9.41 15.80
N SER A 370 28.83 8.64 16.89
CA SER A 370 28.50 9.14 18.22
C SER A 370 29.40 10.29 18.66
N ASN A 371 30.70 10.22 18.35
CA ASN A 371 31.62 11.33 18.62
C ASN A 371 31.33 12.57 17.77
N GLU A 372 30.83 12.42 16.54
CA GLU A 372 30.34 13.55 15.74
C GLU A 372 29.07 14.16 16.34
N VAL A 373 28.11 13.33 16.73
CA VAL A 373 26.87 13.77 17.38
C VAL A 373 27.15 14.51 18.69
N ASP A 374 28.12 14.06 19.49
CA ASP A 374 28.55 14.77 20.70
C ASP A 374 29.04 16.19 20.40
N LYS A 375 29.72 16.42 19.27
CA LYS A 375 30.13 17.77 18.86
C LYS A 375 28.95 18.65 18.54
N TRP A 376 27.84 18.08 18.05
CA TRP A 376 26.60 18.83 17.81
C TRP A 376 25.82 19.11 19.09
N MET A 377 26.04 18.35 20.17
CA MET A 377 25.31 18.50 21.43
C MET A 377 26.06 19.31 22.50
N LYS A 378 27.31 19.69 22.24
CA LYS A 378 28.06 20.66 23.04
C LYS A 378 27.48 22.06 22.85
#